data_AF-A0A1M3D8F5-F1
#
_entry.id   AF-A0A1M3D8F5-F1
#
_cell.length_a   1.000
_cell.length_b   1.000
_cell.length_c   1.000
_cell.angle_alpha   90.00
_cell.angle_beta   90.00
_cell.angle_gamma   90.00
#
_symmetry.space_group_name_H-M   'P 1'
#
loop_
_entity.id
_entity.type
_entity.pdbx_description
1 polymer ?
#
loop_
_entity_poly.entity_id
_entity_poly.type
_entity_poly.pdbx_seq_one_letter_code
_entity_poly.pdbx_strand_id
1 'polypeptide(L)'
;MRSFWRRKRQPAQRAAVLGSYTSPGFWQRHRIKLLALVAFYSWFVGMFYAVTTTYFLVQLCAPLALIALLIIWLLPDAGWAPTRAMSQAMFVFLAVVMCWPDYIGIDLPGLPWITLSRLVALPLTGLFLVSLSISAQFRHDLAETLAAVPWVWRLLTAFAVIAFLSVLWSTSISISANKFSVALFNWFVVFFVAVYVFRTPGRLLTFAYLLWGSLIFVSLIGLVEWRLGHVPWSGHLPSIFTIQDETVTRILAGSVRSAVGAYRVQSKFSGPIGLAEFYAFALPFLLHFALTHRSLVVRIAAVASFLLSIKLISLTDSRLGMVGLFLSMLFYLLFWGARHRRLHPNSPVGTMVVLGYPAVFIGFIPATFYIGRLRHLIWGSGAEQASTDTRVEQIHVGLPKVFERPWGWGIGRGGDTLNMDSIDNYYLSVALEYGVVGFVIYFTMFGIAVFNGLKRAITFPEGELALMVPLTIALMNFMVVKLTFSQQDTHALVFAMLGALVACCWRFDRETAASAHP
;
A
#
# COMPACT_ATOMS: atom_id res chain seq x y z
N MET A 1 -54.46 -33.43 -41.41
CA MET A 1 -54.58 -32.28 -42.35
C MET A 1 -54.33 -31.02 -41.53
N ARG A 2 -53.33 -30.16 -41.71
CA ARG A 2 -52.33 -29.93 -42.76
C ARG A 2 -51.01 -29.55 -42.09
N SER A 3 -50.02 -30.44 -42.15
CA SER A 3 -48.61 -30.08 -42.04
C SER A 3 -48.18 -29.58 -43.43
N PHE A 4 -47.99 -28.27 -43.58
CA PHE A 4 -47.48 -27.74 -44.86
C PHE A 4 -46.45 -26.62 -44.63
N TRP A 5 -45.18 -27.03 -44.72
CA TRP A 5 -44.08 -26.28 -45.32
C TRP A 5 -43.70 -24.92 -44.72
N ARG A 6 -43.08 -24.93 -43.53
CA ARG A 6 -42.12 -23.87 -43.17
C ARG A 6 -40.79 -24.16 -43.88
N ARG A 7 -40.64 -23.62 -45.10
CA ARG A 7 -39.34 -23.54 -45.79
C ARG A 7 -38.33 -22.82 -44.89
N LYS A 8 -37.35 -23.56 -44.36
CA LYS A 8 -36.12 -22.97 -43.80
C LYS A 8 -35.50 -22.12 -44.89
N ARG A 9 -35.59 -20.79 -44.76
CA ARG A 9 -34.83 -19.85 -45.58
C ARG A 9 -33.35 -20.18 -45.37
N GLN A 10 -32.73 -20.75 -46.40
CA GLN A 10 -31.27 -20.85 -46.46
C GLN A 10 -30.73 -19.41 -46.30
N PRO A 11 -29.77 -19.18 -45.39
CA PRO A 11 -29.10 -17.88 -45.33
C PRO A 11 -28.48 -17.65 -46.71
N ALA A 12 -28.82 -16.51 -47.33
CA ALA A 12 -28.28 -16.12 -48.61
C ALA A 12 -26.77 -16.30 -48.58
N GLN A 13 -26.25 -17.13 -49.50
CA GLN A 13 -24.81 -17.24 -49.74
C GLN A 13 -24.30 -15.82 -49.93
N ARG A 14 -23.53 -15.33 -48.94
CA ARG A 14 -22.83 -14.05 -49.06
C ARG A 14 -21.98 -14.17 -50.30
N ALA A 15 -22.25 -13.30 -51.27
CA ALA A 15 -21.43 -13.16 -52.47
C ALA A 15 -19.96 -13.18 -52.06
N ALA A 16 -19.13 -13.89 -52.82
CA ALA A 16 -17.69 -13.87 -52.66
C ALA A 16 -17.24 -12.41 -52.74
N VAL A 17 -16.99 -11.80 -51.58
CA VAL A 17 -16.43 -10.46 -51.48
C VAL A 17 -14.98 -10.62 -51.95
N LEU A 18 -14.73 -10.23 -53.21
CA LEU A 18 -13.39 -9.90 -53.68
C LEU A 18 -12.72 -9.03 -52.62
N GLY A 19 -11.50 -9.42 -52.25
CA GLY A 19 -10.74 -8.88 -51.12
C GLY A 19 -11.03 -7.41 -50.87
N SER A 20 -11.49 -7.12 -49.66
CA SER A 20 -11.95 -5.82 -49.22
C SER A 20 -10.97 -4.72 -49.62
N TYR A 21 -11.29 -3.97 -50.68
CA TYR A 21 -10.82 -2.61 -50.87
C TYR A 21 -11.52 -1.75 -49.81
N THR A 22 -11.11 -1.89 -48.55
CA THR A 22 -11.42 -0.90 -47.55
C THR A 22 -10.70 0.37 -47.98
N SER A 23 -11.46 1.43 -48.29
CA SER A 23 -10.90 2.75 -48.52
C SER A 23 -9.94 3.06 -47.37
N PRO A 24 -8.69 3.49 -47.62
CA PRO A 24 -7.72 3.65 -46.57
C PRO A 24 -8.28 4.61 -45.52
N GLY A 25 -8.38 4.12 -44.29
CA GLY A 25 -8.86 4.91 -43.16
C GLY A 25 -8.00 6.16 -43.00
N PHE A 26 -8.50 7.17 -42.28
CA PHE A 26 -7.79 8.43 -42.02
C PHE A 26 -6.32 8.20 -41.61
N TRP A 27 -6.08 7.21 -40.74
CA TRP A 27 -4.76 6.78 -40.27
C TRP A 27 -3.86 6.20 -41.37
N GLN A 28 -4.40 5.43 -42.32
CA GLN A 28 -3.63 4.89 -43.44
C GLN A 28 -3.26 5.98 -44.45
N ARG A 29 -4.15 6.95 -44.72
CA ARG A 29 -3.84 8.10 -45.59
C ARG A 29 -2.76 9.02 -44.99
N HIS A 30 -2.73 9.16 -43.67
CA HIS A 30 -1.78 10.02 -42.97
C HIS A 30 -0.59 9.25 -42.37
N ARG A 31 -0.45 7.95 -42.66
CA ARG A 31 0.59 7.10 -42.08
C ARG A 31 1.99 7.67 -42.28
N ILE A 32 2.29 8.15 -43.49
CA ILE A 32 3.61 8.74 -43.82
C ILE A 32 3.85 10.01 -43.01
N LYS A 33 2.84 10.89 -42.88
CA LYS A 33 2.95 12.13 -42.10
C LYS A 33 3.13 11.84 -40.60
N LEU A 34 2.42 10.85 -40.07
CA LEU A 34 2.56 10.41 -38.68
C LEU A 34 3.93 9.78 -38.42
N LEU A 35 4.41 8.91 -39.32
CA LEU A 35 5.76 8.35 -39.22
C LEU A 35 6.84 9.42 -39.32
N ALA A 36 6.68 10.42 -40.20
CA ALA A 36 7.59 11.55 -40.30
C ALA A 36 7.57 12.42 -39.03
N LEU A 37 6.39 12.65 -38.43
CA LEU A 37 6.25 13.38 -37.16
C LEU A 37 6.90 12.62 -36.00
N VAL A 38 6.70 11.30 -35.92
CA VAL A 38 7.37 10.44 -34.93
C VAL A 38 8.88 10.45 -35.14
N ALA A 39 9.35 10.31 -36.37
CA ALA A 39 10.78 10.34 -36.69
C ALA A 39 11.41 11.71 -36.36
N PHE A 40 10.74 12.80 -36.70
CA PHE A 40 11.18 14.16 -36.36
C PHE A 40 11.21 14.37 -34.85
N TYR A 41 10.18 13.93 -34.14
CA TYR A 41 10.14 13.99 -32.68
C TYR A 41 11.26 13.15 -32.05
N SER A 42 11.49 11.92 -32.51
CA SER A 42 12.59 11.06 -32.04
C SER A 42 13.96 11.68 -32.33
N TRP A 43 14.15 12.28 -33.51
CA TRP A 43 15.37 12.99 -33.86
C TRP A 43 15.57 14.21 -32.95
N PHE A 44 14.53 15.03 -32.75
CA PHE A 44 14.58 16.20 -31.88
C PHE A 44 14.92 15.81 -30.43
N VAL A 45 14.27 14.77 -29.89
CA VAL A 45 14.58 14.24 -28.55
C VAL A 45 16.01 13.72 -28.48
N GLY A 46 16.47 12.98 -29.49
CA GLY A 46 17.85 12.46 -29.55
C GLY A 46 18.90 13.57 -29.63
N MET A 47 18.64 14.61 -30.43
CA MET A 47 19.50 15.80 -30.54
C MET A 47 19.53 16.56 -29.21
N PHE A 48 18.37 16.80 -28.59
CA PHE A 48 18.30 17.51 -27.32
C PHE A 48 19.01 16.74 -26.21
N TYR A 49 18.83 15.42 -26.15
CA TYR A 49 19.56 14.53 -25.25
C TYR A 49 21.08 14.61 -25.45
N ALA A 50 21.54 14.61 -26.70
CA ALA A 50 22.97 14.72 -27.03
C ALA A 50 23.57 16.06 -26.60
N VAL A 51 22.81 17.16 -26.71
CA VAL A 51 23.28 18.52 -26.39
C VAL A 51 23.22 18.80 -24.89
N THR A 52 22.10 18.49 -24.24
CA THR A 52 21.88 18.88 -22.84
C THR A 52 22.40 17.87 -21.83
N THR A 53 22.95 16.73 -22.28
CA THR A 53 23.39 15.60 -21.45
C THR A 53 22.27 15.09 -20.53
N THR A 54 22.61 14.46 -19.41
CA THR A 54 21.66 13.75 -18.52
C THR A 54 20.73 14.67 -17.70
N TYR A 55 20.95 15.99 -17.69
CA TYR A 55 20.20 16.92 -16.84
C TYR A 55 18.70 17.03 -17.18
N PHE A 56 18.30 16.82 -18.43
CA PHE A 56 16.91 16.90 -18.87
C PHE A 56 16.28 15.53 -19.19
N LEU A 57 16.90 14.44 -18.73
CA LEU A 57 16.48 13.09 -19.10
C LEU A 57 15.02 12.83 -18.71
N VAL A 58 14.58 13.26 -17.52
CA VAL A 58 13.19 13.11 -17.07
C VAL A 58 12.21 13.87 -17.97
N GLN A 59 12.53 15.12 -18.32
CA GLN A 59 11.69 15.96 -19.19
C GLN A 59 11.62 15.40 -20.61
N LEU A 60 12.69 14.77 -21.09
CA LEU A 60 12.73 14.11 -22.40
C LEU A 60 11.99 12.75 -22.41
N CYS A 61 12.01 12.02 -21.29
CA CYS A 61 11.24 10.79 -21.14
C CYS A 61 9.74 11.03 -20.98
N ALA A 62 9.32 12.21 -20.48
CA ALA A 62 7.91 12.48 -20.20
C ALA A 62 7.00 12.33 -21.44
N PRO A 63 7.30 12.90 -22.62
CA PRO A 63 6.40 12.75 -23.76
C PRO A 63 6.53 11.38 -24.42
N LEU A 64 7.67 10.68 -24.30
CA LEU A 64 7.76 9.26 -24.67
C LEU A 64 6.84 8.40 -23.80
N ALA A 65 6.79 8.66 -22.49
CA ALA A 65 5.86 8.00 -21.58
C ALA A 65 4.39 8.34 -21.94
N LEU A 66 4.08 9.59 -22.29
CA LEU A 66 2.74 9.98 -22.77
C LEU A 66 2.37 9.26 -24.07
N ILE A 67 3.29 9.13 -25.03
CA ILE A 67 3.07 8.37 -26.26
C ILE A 67 2.83 6.89 -25.93
N ALA A 68 3.62 6.30 -25.03
CA ALA A 68 3.42 4.92 -24.60
C ALA A 68 2.05 4.72 -23.94
N LEU A 69 1.62 5.63 -23.06
CA LEU A 69 0.30 5.63 -22.45
C LEU A 69 -0.81 5.78 -23.49
N LEU A 70 -0.62 6.65 -24.50
CA LEU A 70 -1.55 6.84 -25.61
C LEU A 70 -1.66 5.57 -26.46
N ILE A 71 -0.53 4.93 -26.77
CA ILE A 71 -0.50 3.64 -27.49
C ILE A 71 -1.28 2.60 -26.71
N ILE A 72 -1.04 2.49 -25.40
CA ILE A 72 -1.78 1.55 -24.54
C ILE A 72 -3.28 1.88 -24.60
N TRP A 73 -3.67 3.15 -24.52
CA TRP A 73 -5.07 3.57 -24.59
C TRP A 73 -5.74 3.30 -25.95
N LEU A 74 -4.98 3.29 -27.03
CA LEU A 74 -5.44 3.02 -28.40
C LEU A 74 -5.51 1.52 -28.76
N LEU A 75 -5.10 0.62 -27.86
CA LEU A 75 -5.15 -0.82 -28.12
C LEU A 75 -6.61 -1.29 -28.32
N PRO A 76 -6.88 -2.14 -29.33
CA PRO A 76 -8.23 -2.65 -29.56
C PRO A 76 -8.66 -3.63 -28.45
N ASP A 77 -9.97 -3.73 -28.23
CA ASP A 77 -10.52 -4.71 -27.30
C ASP A 77 -10.30 -6.13 -27.88
N ALA A 78 -9.41 -6.90 -27.25
CA ALA A 78 -9.09 -8.26 -27.68
C ALA A 78 -9.85 -9.31 -26.86
N GLY A 79 -10.66 -8.90 -25.86
CA GLY A 79 -11.42 -9.79 -25.00
C GLY A 79 -10.60 -10.56 -23.95
N TRP A 80 -9.29 -10.75 -24.15
CA TRP A 80 -8.40 -11.42 -23.17
C TRP A 80 -7.45 -10.42 -22.50
N ALA A 81 -7.37 -10.46 -21.17
CA ALA A 81 -6.43 -9.65 -20.38
C ALA A 81 -5.36 -10.54 -19.73
N PRO A 82 -4.10 -10.07 -19.58
CA PRO A 82 -2.99 -10.81 -18.97
C PRO A 82 -3.09 -10.87 -17.42
N THR A 83 -4.25 -11.30 -16.91
CA THR A 83 -4.61 -11.29 -15.49
C THR A 83 -3.70 -12.15 -14.62
N ARG A 84 -3.22 -13.29 -15.15
CA ARG A 84 -2.27 -14.17 -14.45
C ARG A 84 -0.92 -13.49 -14.23
N ALA A 85 -0.38 -12.86 -15.27
CA ALA A 85 0.88 -12.13 -15.20
C ALA A 85 0.76 -10.95 -14.23
N MET A 86 -0.35 -10.19 -14.31
CA MET A 86 -0.62 -9.08 -13.38
C MET A 86 -0.71 -9.56 -11.93
N SER A 87 -1.38 -10.68 -11.66
CA SER A 87 -1.47 -11.26 -10.32
C SER A 87 -0.09 -11.70 -9.81
N GLN A 88 0.72 -12.37 -10.62
CA GLN A 88 2.08 -12.76 -10.25
C GLN A 88 2.95 -11.53 -9.98
N ALA A 89 2.91 -10.53 -10.85
CA ALA A 89 3.65 -9.28 -10.69
C ALA A 89 3.24 -8.54 -9.41
N MET A 90 1.96 -8.56 -9.02
CA MET A 90 1.50 -8.00 -7.74
C MET A 90 2.13 -8.71 -6.54
N PHE A 91 2.18 -10.03 -6.53
CA PHE A 91 2.82 -10.77 -5.41
C PHE A 91 4.33 -10.58 -5.38
N VAL A 92 4.99 -10.51 -6.54
CA VAL A 92 6.43 -10.17 -6.61
C VAL A 92 6.66 -8.76 -6.08
N PHE A 93 5.84 -7.79 -6.50
CA PHE A 93 5.91 -6.42 -6.01
C PHE A 93 5.75 -6.35 -4.48
N LEU A 94 4.74 -7.03 -3.93
CA LEU A 94 4.52 -7.10 -2.50
C LEU A 94 5.70 -7.76 -1.76
N ALA A 95 6.26 -8.84 -2.30
CA ALA A 95 7.45 -9.48 -1.74
C ALA A 95 8.66 -8.51 -1.73
N VAL A 96 8.87 -7.77 -2.82
CA VAL A 96 9.93 -6.75 -2.91
C VAL A 96 9.70 -5.64 -1.89
N VAL A 97 8.50 -5.07 -1.82
CA VAL A 97 8.18 -4.00 -0.85
C VAL A 97 8.36 -4.47 0.60
N MET A 98 8.06 -5.73 0.92
CA MET A 98 8.19 -6.22 2.29
C MET A 98 9.61 -6.67 2.66
N CYS A 99 10.35 -7.26 1.71
CA CYS A 99 11.63 -7.90 1.99
C CYS A 99 12.84 -7.08 1.54
N TRP A 100 12.71 -6.21 0.55
CA TRP A 100 13.82 -5.45 -0.01
C TRP A 100 13.89 -4.03 0.58
N PRO A 101 15.09 -3.54 0.95
CA PRO A 101 15.30 -2.16 1.40
C PRO A 101 15.15 -1.15 0.25
N ASP A 102 14.32 -0.12 0.45
CA ASP A 102 14.06 0.90 -0.58
C ASP A 102 15.21 1.92 -0.74
N TYR A 103 16.15 1.96 0.21
CA TYR A 103 17.37 2.78 0.14
C TYR A 103 18.50 2.13 -0.68
N ILE A 104 18.28 0.93 -1.22
CA ILE A 104 19.22 0.28 -2.15
C ILE A 104 18.67 0.41 -3.57
N GLY A 105 19.42 1.08 -4.43
CA GLY A 105 19.02 1.34 -5.80
C GLY A 105 20.18 1.84 -6.65
N ILE A 106 19.92 2.01 -7.94
CA ILE A 106 20.88 2.58 -8.88
C ILE A 106 20.63 4.10 -8.92
N ASP A 107 21.68 4.87 -8.63
CA ASP A 107 21.67 6.31 -8.75
C ASP A 107 22.24 6.72 -10.11
N LEU A 108 21.38 7.26 -10.98
CA LEU A 108 21.78 7.76 -12.29
C LEU A 108 21.60 9.28 -12.29
N PRO A 109 22.63 10.07 -12.65
CA PRO A 109 22.54 11.53 -12.65
C PRO A 109 21.32 12.02 -13.44
N GLY A 110 20.51 12.86 -12.83
CA GLY A 110 19.30 13.44 -13.44
C GLY A 110 18.08 12.51 -13.49
N LEU A 111 18.20 11.25 -13.05
CA LEU A 111 17.09 10.32 -12.94
C LEU A 111 16.72 10.06 -11.47
N PRO A 112 15.45 9.80 -11.17
CA PRO A 112 15.06 9.28 -9.87
C PRO A 112 15.71 7.93 -9.60
N TRP A 113 16.07 7.66 -8.34
CA TRP A 113 16.67 6.38 -7.94
C TRP A 113 15.90 5.18 -8.49
N ILE A 114 16.59 4.29 -9.19
CA ILE A 114 15.99 3.09 -9.74
C ILE A 114 16.07 2.02 -8.65
N THR A 115 15.07 2.02 -7.77
CA THR A 115 14.91 1.01 -6.71
C THR A 115 14.29 -0.27 -7.29
N LEU A 116 14.50 -1.40 -6.62
CA LEU A 116 13.88 -2.66 -7.01
C LEU A 116 12.34 -2.56 -6.97
N SER A 117 11.79 -1.81 -6.01
CA SER A 117 10.35 -1.54 -5.91
C SER A 117 9.83 -0.83 -7.17
N ARG A 118 10.54 0.18 -7.69
CA ARG A 118 10.18 0.86 -8.96
C ARG A 118 10.33 -0.05 -10.17
N LEU A 119 11.38 -0.87 -10.22
CA LEU A 119 11.61 -1.82 -11.32
C LEU A 119 10.49 -2.86 -11.45
N VAL A 120 9.84 -3.23 -10.34
CA VAL A 120 8.71 -4.18 -10.37
C VAL A 120 7.37 -3.45 -10.49
N ALA A 121 7.22 -2.27 -9.89
CA ALA A 121 5.99 -1.48 -9.97
C ALA A 121 5.68 -0.99 -11.39
N LEU A 122 6.70 -0.65 -12.18
CA LEU A 122 6.52 -0.19 -13.57
C LEU A 122 5.91 -1.28 -14.48
N PRO A 123 6.47 -2.50 -14.58
CA PRO A 123 5.83 -3.60 -15.28
C PRO A 123 4.43 -3.94 -14.76
N LEU A 124 4.23 -3.93 -13.44
CA LEU A 124 2.91 -4.15 -12.84
C LEU A 124 1.88 -3.13 -13.34
N THR A 125 2.28 -1.85 -13.36
CA THR A 125 1.46 -0.76 -13.87
C THR A 125 1.18 -0.92 -15.36
N GLY A 126 2.20 -1.28 -16.15
CA GLY A 126 2.03 -1.58 -17.58
C GLY A 126 1.02 -2.70 -17.81
N LEU A 127 1.14 -3.83 -17.10
CA LEU A 127 0.19 -4.94 -17.17
C LEU A 127 -1.23 -4.53 -16.78
N PHE A 128 -1.38 -3.69 -15.75
CA PHE A 128 -2.67 -3.17 -15.32
C PHE A 128 -3.30 -2.27 -16.38
N LEU A 129 -2.55 -1.30 -16.92
CA LEU A 129 -3.05 -0.37 -17.95
C LEU A 129 -3.39 -1.10 -19.26
N VAL A 130 -2.58 -2.07 -19.66
CA VAL A 130 -2.87 -2.94 -20.82
C VAL A 130 -4.14 -3.75 -20.58
N SER A 131 -4.33 -4.32 -19.38
CA SER A 131 -5.54 -5.07 -19.02
C SER A 131 -6.80 -4.19 -19.03
N LEU A 132 -6.69 -2.95 -18.55
CA LEU A 132 -7.77 -1.96 -18.58
C LEU A 132 -8.16 -1.57 -20.01
N SER A 133 -7.18 -1.46 -20.89
CA SER A 133 -7.41 -1.04 -22.27
C SER A 133 -8.01 -2.15 -23.14
N ILE A 134 -7.43 -3.35 -23.08
CA ILE A 134 -7.73 -4.46 -24.01
C ILE A 134 -8.99 -5.25 -23.66
N SER A 135 -9.51 -5.20 -22.41
CA SER A 135 -10.61 -6.09 -22.00
C SER A 135 -11.78 -5.33 -21.36
N ALA A 136 -12.94 -5.33 -22.04
CA ALA A 136 -14.20 -4.88 -21.45
C ALA A 136 -14.58 -5.68 -20.20
N GLN A 137 -14.38 -7.00 -20.22
CA GLN A 137 -14.68 -7.86 -19.08
C GLN A 137 -13.86 -7.44 -17.85
N PHE A 138 -12.56 -7.19 -18.02
CA PHE A 138 -11.69 -6.74 -16.92
C PHE A 138 -12.20 -5.43 -16.28
N ARG A 139 -12.63 -4.47 -17.11
CA ARG A 139 -13.20 -3.18 -16.64
C ARG A 139 -14.51 -3.39 -15.90
N HIS A 140 -15.41 -4.23 -16.45
CA HIS A 140 -16.69 -4.55 -15.83
C HIS A 140 -16.50 -5.21 -14.47
N ASP A 141 -15.68 -6.25 -14.43
CA ASP A 141 -15.28 -7.00 -13.24
C ASP A 141 -14.67 -6.10 -12.14
N LEU A 142 -13.77 -5.18 -12.54
CA LEU A 142 -13.17 -4.22 -11.62
C LEU A 142 -14.22 -3.23 -11.09
N ALA A 143 -15.06 -2.68 -11.97
CA ALA A 143 -16.12 -1.75 -11.60
C ALA A 143 -17.16 -2.38 -10.66
N GLU A 144 -17.56 -3.64 -10.92
CA GLU A 144 -18.46 -4.42 -10.07
C GLU A 144 -17.86 -4.59 -8.66
N THR A 145 -16.55 -4.91 -8.59
CA THR A 145 -15.86 -5.08 -7.30
C THR A 145 -15.76 -3.76 -6.53
N LEU A 146 -15.44 -2.67 -7.23
CA LEU A 146 -15.35 -1.32 -6.65
C LEU A 146 -16.72 -0.80 -6.18
N ALA A 147 -17.82 -1.26 -6.80
CA ALA A 147 -19.17 -0.88 -6.43
C ALA A 147 -19.60 -1.41 -5.05
N ALA A 148 -18.92 -2.40 -4.48
CA ALA A 148 -19.21 -2.90 -3.13
C ALA A 148 -18.97 -1.84 -2.04
N VAL A 149 -17.96 -0.97 -2.24
CA VAL A 149 -17.66 0.15 -1.34
C VAL A 149 -17.30 1.39 -2.17
N PRO A 150 -18.30 2.04 -2.80
CA PRO A 150 -18.06 3.01 -3.87
C PRO A 150 -17.34 4.27 -3.40
N TRP A 151 -17.52 4.64 -2.13
CA TRP A 151 -16.88 5.82 -1.57
C TRP A 151 -15.36 5.69 -1.43
N VAL A 152 -14.82 4.47 -1.23
CA VAL A 152 -13.36 4.29 -1.05
C VAL A 152 -12.62 4.70 -2.32
N TRP A 153 -13.00 4.17 -3.48
CA TRP A 153 -12.30 4.48 -4.72
C TRP A 153 -12.60 5.90 -5.22
N ARG A 154 -13.81 6.43 -4.98
CA ARG A 154 -14.13 7.83 -5.31
C ARG A 154 -13.25 8.80 -4.54
N LEU A 155 -13.07 8.56 -3.24
CA LEU A 155 -12.19 9.36 -2.40
C LEU A 155 -10.71 9.16 -2.77
N LEU A 156 -10.30 7.93 -3.12
CA LEU A 156 -8.95 7.67 -3.63
C LEU A 156 -8.67 8.46 -4.90
N THR A 157 -9.59 8.43 -5.88
CA THR A 157 -9.44 9.17 -7.14
C THR A 157 -9.45 10.68 -6.88
N ALA A 158 -10.34 11.18 -6.01
CA ALA A 158 -10.34 12.58 -5.61
C ALA A 158 -9.01 12.98 -4.96
N PHE A 159 -8.46 12.15 -4.08
CA PHE A 159 -7.15 12.36 -3.46
C PHE A 159 -6.02 12.32 -4.49
N ALA A 160 -6.06 11.40 -5.46
CA ALA A 160 -5.07 11.34 -6.54
C ALA A 160 -5.10 12.61 -7.41
N VAL A 161 -6.28 13.16 -7.68
CA VAL A 161 -6.43 14.44 -8.38
C VAL A 161 -5.86 15.59 -7.55
N ILE A 162 -6.15 15.65 -6.25
CA ILE A 162 -5.57 16.68 -5.35
C ILE A 162 -4.05 16.55 -5.29
N ALA A 163 -3.52 15.33 -5.18
CA ALA A 163 -2.09 15.06 -5.17
C ALA A 163 -1.42 15.47 -6.50
N PHE A 164 -2.10 15.29 -7.63
CA PHE A 164 -1.62 15.77 -8.92
C PHE A 164 -1.63 17.31 -8.99
N LEU A 165 -2.74 17.94 -8.59
CA LEU A 165 -2.86 19.39 -8.58
C LEU A 165 -1.87 20.05 -7.62
N SER A 166 -1.56 19.42 -6.49
CA SER A 166 -0.57 19.94 -5.53
C SER A 166 0.85 20.00 -6.10
N VAL A 167 1.18 19.20 -7.12
CA VAL A 167 2.44 19.32 -7.87
C VAL A 167 2.54 20.68 -8.56
N LEU A 168 1.44 21.21 -9.10
CA LEU A 168 1.41 22.47 -9.84
C LEU A 168 1.63 23.69 -8.93
N TRP A 169 1.26 23.58 -7.66
CA TRP A 169 1.44 24.65 -6.67
C TRP A 169 2.69 24.48 -5.79
N SER A 170 3.48 23.44 -6.06
CA SER A 170 4.70 23.15 -5.31
C SER A 170 5.78 24.18 -5.58
N THR A 171 6.54 24.52 -4.54
CA THR A 171 7.76 25.33 -4.65
C THR A 171 8.87 24.63 -5.43
N SER A 172 8.83 23.30 -5.54
CA SER A 172 9.75 22.51 -6.35
C SER A 172 9.01 21.42 -7.13
N ILE A 173 8.56 21.78 -8.33
CA ILE A 173 7.78 20.91 -9.22
C ILE A 173 8.47 19.56 -9.46
N SER A 174 9.80 19.53 -9.60
CA SER A 174 10.55 18.28 -9.85
C SER A 174 10.44 17.27 -8.70
N ILE A 175 10.62 17.73 -7.45
CA ILE A 175 10.55 16.86 -6.27
C ILE A 175 9.11 16.36 -6.09
N SER A 176 8.13 17.26 -6.20
CA SER A 176 6.72 16.89 -6.07
C SER A 176 6.24 15.97 -7.20
N ALA A 177 6.67 16.20 -8.44
CA ALA A 177 6.37 15.31 -9.55
C ALA A 177 6.98 13.91 -9.33
N ASN A 178 8.19 13.83 -8.75
CA ASN A 178 8.79 12.55 -8.41
C ASN A 178 7.98 11.82 -7.33
N LYS A 179 7.62 12.51 -6.24
CA LYS A 179 6.83 11.93 -5.14
C LYS A 179 5.42 11.53 -5.60
N PHE A 180 4.80 12.32 -6.48
CA PHE A 180 3.54 11.96 -7.12
C PHE A 180 3.69 10.70 -7.97
N SER A 181 4.76 10.59 -8.76
CA SER A 181 5.04 9.38 -9.54
C SER A 181 5.18 8.16 -8.63
N VAL A 182 5.86 8.29 -7.49
CA VAL A 182 5.95 7.21 -6.49
C VAL A 182 4.57 6.85 -5.95
N ALA A 183 3.76 7.83 -5.55
CA ALA A 183 2.40 7.59 -5.07
C ALA A 183 1.52 6.93 -6.14
N LEU A 184 1.67 7.30 -7.41
CA LEU A 184 0.95 6.69 -8.52
C LEU A 184 1.25 5.20 -8.63
N PHE A 185 2.53 4.83 -8.69
CA PHE A 185 2.95 3.45 -8.89
C PHE A 185 2.81 2.59 -7.64
N ASN A 186 3.09 3.15 -6.46
CA ASN A 186 3.13 2.39 -5.22
C ASN A 186 1.82 2.45 -4.42
N TRP A 187 0.95 3.44 -4.63
CA TRP A 187 -0.29 3.59 -3.85
C TRP A 187 -1.52 3.38 -4.74
N PHE A 188 -1.71 4.25 -5.74
CA PHE A 188 -2.95 4.27 -6.52
C PHE A 188 -3.12 3.03 -7.39
N VAL A 189 -2.11 2.69 -8.21
CA VAL A 189 -2.15 1.49 -9.06
C VAL A 189 -2.26 0.23 -8.20
N VAL A 190 -1.48 0.15 -7.13
CA VAL A 190 -1.46 -1.00 -6.22
C VAL A 190 -2.84 -1.26 -5.60
N PHE A 191 -3.56 -0.21 -5.22
CA PHE A 191 -4.94 -0.34 -4.75
C PHE A 191 -5.84 -0.99 -5.81
N PHE A 192 -5.89 -0.46 -7.04
CA PHE A 192 -6.78 -0.99 -8.07
C PHE A 192 -6.41 -2.41 -8.50
N VAL A 193 -5.11 -2.71 -8.59
CA VAL A 193 -4.62 -4.06 -8.85
C VAL A 193 -5.02 -5.00 -7.71
N ALA A 194 -4.88 -4.58 -6.45
CA ALA A 194 -5.27 -5.38 -5.30
C ALA A 194 -6.77 -5.70 -5.32
N VAL A 195 -7.64 -4.71 -5.62
CA VAL A 195 -9.09 -4.93 -5.76
C VAL A 195 -9.38 -6.05 -6.75
N TYR A 196 -8.70 -6.05 -7.90
CA TYR A 196 -8.90 -7.09 -8.90
C TYR A 196 -8.32 -8.45 -8.47
N VAL A 197 -7.07 -8.47 -7.99
CA VAL A 197 -6.35 -9.72 -7.66
C VAL A 197 -7.03 -10.48 -6.52
N PHE A 198 -7.48 -9.77 -5.48
CA PHE A 198 -8.10 -10.39 -4.30
C PHE A 198 -9.57 -10.79 -4.49
N ARG A 199 -10.15 -10.47 -5.65
CA ARG A 199 -11.46 -11.02 -6.06
C ARG A 199 -11.42 -12.55 -6.20
N THR A 200 -10.26 -13.10 -6.59
CA THR A 200 -10.11 -14.54 -6.82
C THR A 200 -9.91 -15.29 -5.50
N PRO A 201 -10.65 -16.38 -5.23
CA PRO A 201 -10.43 -17.23 -4.08
C PRO A 201 -9.00 -17.78 -4.00
N GLY A 202 -8.49 -17.94 -2.77
CA GLY A 202 -7.13 -18.40 -2.45
C GLY A 202 -6.04 -17.32 -2.50
N ARG A 203 -6.29 -16.18 -3.15
CA ARG A 203 -5.30 -15.10 -3.27
C ARG A 203 -5.09 -14.34 -1.98
N LEU A 204 -6.13 -14.16 -1.18
CA LEU A 204 -6.03 -13.48 0.11
C LEU A 204 -5.26 -14.34 1.12
N LEU A 205 -5.49 -15.66 1.10
CA LEU A 205 -4.68 -16.59 1.89
C LEU A 205 -3.21 -16.58 1.46
N THR A 206 -2.95 -16.56 0.15
CA THR A 206 -1.58 -16.43 -0.40
C THR A 206 -0.91 -15.15 0.08
N PHE A 207 -1.63 -14.02 0.09
CA PHE A 207 -1.13 -12.76 0.63
C PHE A 207 -0.81 -12.84 2.13
N ALA A 208 -1.70 -13.45 2.92
CA ALA A 208 -1.47 -13.61 4.35
C ALA A 208 -0.23 -14.48 4.65
N TYR A 209 0.00 -15.55 3.89
CA TYR A 209 1.23 -16.35 3.99
C TYR A 209 2.46 -15.60 3.49
N LEU A 210 2.35 -14.81 2.43
CA LEU A 210 3.45 -13.96 1.96
C LEU A 210 3.83 -12.95 3.04
N LEU A 211 2.85 -12.25 3.62
CA LEU A 211 3.06 -11.28 4.70
C LEU A 211 3.73 -11.95 5.92
N TRP A 212 3.28 -13.14 6.31
CA TRP A 212 3.89 -13.89 7.40
C TRP A 212 5.31 -14.36 7.06
N GLY A 213 5.54 -14.90 5.87
CA GLY A 213 6.87 -15.29 5.41
C GLY A 213 7.84 -14.11 5.38
N SER A 214 7.39 -12.96 4.87
CA SER A 214 8.15 -11.70 4.91
C SER A 214 8.43 -11.23 6.33
N LEU A 215 7.46 -11.36 7.25
CA LEU A 215 7.68 -11.05 8.66
C LEU A 215 8.78 -11.91 9.27
N ILE A 216 8.78 -13.22 9.01
CA ILE A 216 9.84 -14.11 9.50
C ILE A 216 11.17 -13.69 8.89
N PHE A 217 11.23 -13.46 7.59
CA PHE A 217 12.44 -13.05 6.89
C PHE A 217 13.04 -11.77 7.46
N VAL A 218 12.24 -10.71 7.58
CA VAL A 218 12.63 -9.42 8.17
C VAL A 218 13.06 -9.59 9.63
N SER A 219 12.42 -10.50 10.37
CA SER A 219 12.79 -10.81 11.76
C SER A 219 14.15 -11.50 11.85
N LEU A 220 14.46 -12.44 10.95
CA LEU A 220 15.76 -13.09 10.92
C LEU A 220 16.88 -12.09 10.61
N ILE A 221 16.66 -11.18 9.66
CA ILE A 221 17.59 -10.08 9.37
C ILE A 221 17.77 -9.19 10.61
N GLY A 222 16.69 -8.82 11.29
CA GLY A 222 16.75 -7.99 12.50
C GLY A 222 17.50 -8.67 13.65
N LEU A 223 17.41 -9.99 13.80
CA LEU A 223 18.20 -10.74 14.77
C LEU A 223 19.70 -10.75 14.43
N VAL A 224 20.04 -10.88 13.15
CA VAL A 224 21.43 -10.81 12.68
C VAL A 224 22.00 -9.41 12.91
N GLU A 225 21.25 -8.38 12.52
CA GLU A 225 21.61 -6.98 12.75
C GLU A 225 21.84 -6.68 14.23
N TRP A 226 20.96 -7.14 15.11
CA TRP A 226 21.12 -6.98 16.56
C TRP A 226 22.45 -7.56 17.08
N ARG A 227 22.90 -8.68 16.52
CA ARG A 227 24.19 -9.30 16.88
C ARG A 227 25.39 -8.54 16.32
N LEU A 228 25.24 -7.96 15.12
CA LEU A 228 26.31 -7.22 14.44
C LEU A 228 26.47 -5.78 14.98
N GLY A 229 25.42 -5.19 15.51
CA GLY A 229 25.42 -3.78 15.95
C GLY A 229 25.46 -2.77 14.80
N HIS A 230 25.20 -3.23 13.57
CA HIS A 230 25.05 -2.41 12.37
C HIS A 230 24.16 -3.12 11.36
N VAL A 231 23.69 -2.39 10.35
CA VAL A 231 22.87 -2.96 9.28
C VAL A 231 23.67 -4.00 8.47
N PRO A 232 23.12 -5.21 8.20
CA PRO A 232 23.90 -6.29 7.56
C PRO A 232 24.43 -5.95 6.16
N TRP A 233 23.79 -5.02 5.46
CA TRP A 233 24.20 -4.59 4.11
C TRP A 233 25.39 -3.61 4.15
N SER A 234 25.67 -2.99 5.30
CA SER A 234 26.72 -1.98 5.43
C SER A 234 28.08 -2.59 5.07
N GLY A 235 28.84 -1.93 4.20
CA GLY A 235 30.15 -2.39 3.70
C GLY A 235 30.13 -3.53 2.68
N HIS A 236 28.97 -4.11 2.36
CA HIS A 236 28.86 -5.26 1.44
C HIS A 236 28.17 -4.91 0.11
N LEU A 237 27.72 -3.66 -0.07
CA LEU A 237 27.04 -3.24 -1.29
C LEU A 237 28.05 -2.94 -2.41
N PRO A 238 27.87 -3.53 -3.62
CA PRO A 238 28.62 -3.12 -4.79
C PRO A 238 28.42 -1.63 -5.08
N SER A 239 29.44 -0.95 -5.62
CA SER A 239 29.42 0.49 -5.90
C SER A 239 28.27 0.94 -6.80
N ILE A 240 27.74 0.04 -7.64
CA ILE A 240 26.59 0.30 -8.52
C ILE A 240 25.29 0.50 -7.71
N PHE A 241 25.20 -0.08 -6.51
CA PHE A 241 24.03 -0.03 -5.63
C PHE A 241 24.21 0.93 -4.44
N THR A 242 25.36 1.60 -4.33
CA THR A 242 25.62 2.59 -3.29
C THR A 242 25.14 3.96 -3.76
N ILE A 243 24.08 4.47 -3.13
CA ILE A 243 23.57 5.82 -3.35
C ILE A 243 24.42 6.79 -2.52
N GLN A 244 25.01 7.80 -3.18
CA GLN A 244 25.82 8.82 -2.50
C GLN A 244 24.94 9.94 -1.93
N ASP A 245 24.05 9.57 -1.01
CA ASP A 245 23.17 10.49 -0.29
C ASP A 245 23.44 10.40 1.22
N GLU A 246 23.57 11.54 1.88
CA GLU A 246 23.82 11.62 3.33
C GLU A 246 22.78 10.83 4.14
N THR A 247 21.52 10.83 3.68
CA THR A 247 20.42 10.08 4.29
C THR A 247 20.69 8.58 4.25
N VAL A 248 21.19 8.06 3.12
CA VAL A 248 21.48 6.63 2.96
C VAL A 248 22.69 6.25 3.81
N THR A 249 23.72 7.10 3.85
CA THR A 249 24.88 6.89 4.74
C THR A 249 24.44 6.84 6.20
N ARG A 250 23.53 7.73 6.62
CA ARG A 250 22.96 7.75 7.98
C ARG A 250 22.17 6.47 8.29
N ILE A 251 21.40 5.95 7.33
CA ILE A 251 20.68 4.68 7.49
C ILE A 251 21.67 3.52 7.64
N LEU A 252 22.71 3.44 6.79
CA LEU A 252 23.69 2.34 6.79
C LEU A 252 24.64 2.35 7.99
N ALA A 253 24.88 3.53 8.58
CA ALA A 253 25.64 3.67 9.83
C ALA A 253 24.91 3.03 11.03
N GLY A 254 23.61 2.77 10.91
CA GLY A 254 22.77 2.21 11.97
C GLY A 254 22.27 3.28 12.93
N SER A 255 21.25 2.93 13.71
CA SER A 255 20.62 3.86 14.65
C SER A 255 20.99 3.52 16.09
N VAL A 256 21.73 4.42 16.74
CA VAL A 256 22.08 4.33 18.16
C VAL A 256 21.29 5.40 18.92
N ARG A 257 20.67 5.03 20.04
CA ARG A 257 19.97 6.02 20.87
C ARG A 257 21.00 6.82 21.68
N SER A 258 21.16 8.10 21.35
CA SER A 258 22.14 9.01 21.96
C SER A 258 22.09 9.07 23.50
N ALA A 259 20.93 8.84 24.10
CA ALA A 259 20.75 8.87 25.56
C ALA A 259 21.16 7.58 26.31
N VAL A 260 21.18 6.42 25.64
CA VAL A 260 21.41 5.10 26.29
C VAL A 260 22.60 4.36 25.69
N GLY A 261 23.07 4.75 24.49
CA GLY A 261 24.13 4.06 23.77
C GLY A 261 23.74 2.69 23.21
N ALA A 262 22.46 2.31 23.33
CA ALA A 262 21.96 1.02 22.83
C ALA A 262 21.62 1.09 21.33
N TYR A 263 22.01 0.04 20.61
CA TYR A 263 21.71 -0.15 19.19
C TYR A 263 20.23 -0.50 18.99
N ARG A 264 19.58 0.16 18.03
CA ARG A 264 18.17 -0.08 17.69
C ARG A 264 18.06 -0.75 16.33
N VAL A 265 17.36 -1.88 16.32
CA VAL A 265 17.18 -2.73 15.14
C VAL A 265 16.21 -2.08 14.15
N GLN A 266 16.59 -1.99 12.88
CA GLN A 266 15.76 -1.44 11.79
C GLN A 266 15.52 -2.40 10.61
N SER A 267 16.30 -3.47 10.51
CA SER A 267 16.30 -4.50 9.49
C SER A 267 16.42 -3.91 8.08
N LYS A 268 15.37 -4.04 7.26
CA LYS A 268 15.31 -3.53 5.90
C LYS A 268 14.74 -2.11 5.78
N PHE A 269 14.20 -1.56 6.87
CA PHE A 269 13.54 -0.25 6.86
C PHE A 269 14.54 0.90 7.04
N SER A 270 14.13 2.11 6.70
CA SER A 270 14.93 3.33 6.89
C SER A 270 15.16 3.69 8.36
N GLY A 271 14.39 3.09 9.29
CA GLY A 271 14.62 3.22 10.72
C GLY A 271 13.84 2.22 11.56
N PRO A 272 14.13 2.13 12.87
CA PRO A 272 13.49 1.18 13.79
C PRO A 272 11.97 1.34 13.88
N ILE A 273 11.49 2.56 13.69
CA ILE A 273 10.07 2.88 13.75
C ILE A 273 9.32 2.32 12.53
N GLY A 274 9.93 2.32 11.34
CA GLY A 274 9.36 1.69 10.14
C GLY A 274 9.23 0.18 10.28
N LEU A 275 10.21 -0.47 10.91
CA LEU A 275 10.14 -1.89 11.25
C LEU A 275 8.98 -2.18 12.22
N ALA A 276 8.86 -1.37 13.27
CA ALA A 276 7.78 -1.47 14.24
C ALA A 276 6.38 -1.28 13.61
N GLU A 277 6.25 -0.35 12.66
CA GLU A 277 5.02 -0.14 11.89
C GLU A 277 4.65 -1.38 11.06
N PHE A 278 5.61 -1.97 10.36
CA PHE A 278 5.36 -3.19 9.59
C PHE A 278 4.87 -4.36 10.48
N TYR A 279 5.47 -4.54 11.66
CA TYR A 279 4.96 -5.52 12.63
C TYR A 279 3.53 -5.21 13.05
N ALA A 280 3.18 -3.95 13.31
CA ALA A 280 1.82 -3.56 13.69
C ALA A 280 0.77 -3.96 12.63
N PHE A 281 1.14 -4.01 11.35
CA PHE A 281 0.24 -4.44 10.27
C PHE A 281 0.19 -5.96 10.10
N ALA A 282 1.27 -6.67 10.40
CA ALA A 282 1.36 -8.12 10.23
C ALA A 282 0.85 -8.91 11.45
N LEU A 283 0.97 -8.37 12.66
CA LEU A 283 0.56 -9.03 13.91
C LEU A 283 -0.91 -9.50 13.93
N PRO A 284 -1.90 -8.75 13.42
CA PRO A 284 -3.28 -9.25 13.35
C PRO A 284 -3.41 -10.57 12.58
N PHE A 285 -2.62 -10.77 11.52
CA PHE A 285 -2.63 -12.00 10.73
C PHE A 285 -1.99 -13.17 11.49
N LEU A 286 -0.91 -12.93 12.25
CA LEU A 286 -0.32 -13.93 13.14
C LEU A 286 -1.30 -14.38 14.23
N LEU A 287 -1.96 -13.42 14.88
CA LEU A 287 -2.99 -13.70 15.88
C LEU A 287 -4.15 -14.49 15.26
N HIS A 288 -4.52 -14.17 14.02
CA HIS A 288 -5.50 -14.95 13.28
C HIS A 288 -5.07 -16.40 13.11
N PHE A 289 -3.89 -16.65 12.53
CA PHE A 289 -3.40 -18.01 12.34
C PHE A 289 -3.20 -18.78 13.65
N ALA A 290 -2.74 -18.11 14.72
CA ALA A 290 -2.57 -18.74 16.02
C ALA A 290 -3.89 -19.23 16.65
N LEU A 291 -4.98 -18.48 16.44
CA LEU A 291 -6.25 -18.71 17.12
C LEU A 291 -7.29 -19.47 16.30
N THR A 292 -7.31 -19.33 14.96
CA THR A 292 -8.39 -19.86 14.11
C THR A 292 -7.95 -20.96 13.14
N HIS A 293 -6.64 -21.11 12.87
CA HIS A 293 -6.18 -22.07 11.88
C HIS A 293 -6.37 -23.52 12.37
N ARG A 294 -6.73 -24.44 11.46
CA ARG A 294 -7.03 -25.85 11.82
C ARG A 294 -5.79 -26.68 12.17
N SER A 295 -4.69 -26.47 11.44
CA SER A 295 -3.44 -27.19 11.68
C SER A 295 -2.72 -26.70 12.94
N LEU A 296 -2.44 -27.63 13.88
CA LEU A 296 -1.69 -27.35 15.10
C LEU A 296 -0.27 -26.83 14.81
N VAL A 297 0.39 -27.36 13.78
CA VAL A 297 1.74 -26.94 13.38
C VAL A 297 1.75 -25.46 13.00
N VAL A 298 0.76 -25.04 12.22
CA VAL A 298 0.61 -23.63 11.82
C VAL A 298 0.34 -22.75 13.02
N ARG A 299 -0.47 -23.21 13.99
CA ARG A 299 -0.73 -22.46 15.22
C ARG A 299 0.53 -22.29 16.07
N ILE A 300 1.30 -23.36 16.27
CA ILE A 300 2.57 -23.32 17.02
C ILE A 300 3.57 -22.39 16.33
N ALA A 301 3.71 -22.51 15.00
CA ALA A 301 4.59 -21.63 14.23
C ALA A 301 4.15 -20.16 14.31
N ALA A 302 2.84 -19.88 14.29
CA ALA A 302 2.31 -18.53 14.42
C ALA A 302 2.58 -17.95 15.82
N VAL A 303 2.41 -18.74 16.89
CA VAL A 303 2.75 -18.35 18.26
C VAL A 303 4.25 -18.08 18.39
N ALA A 304 5.11 -18.95 17.86
CA ALA A 304 6.55 -18.75 17.86
C ALA A 304 6.96 -17.47 17.11
N SER A 305 6.34 -17.21 15.95
CA SER A 305 6.56 -15.98 15.16
C SER A 305 6.07 -14.73 15.89
N PHE A 306 4.96 -14.84 16.62
CA PHE A 306 4.43 -13.76 17.44
C PHE A 306 5.36 -13.41 18.60
N LEU A 307 5.88 -14.41 19.32
CA LEU A 307 6.87 -14.21 20.39
C LEU A 307 8.18 -13.60 19.86
N LEU A 308 8.63 -14.06 18.69
CA LEU A 308 9.77 -13.47 17.98
C LEU A 308 9.53 -11.99 17.65
N SER A 309 8.33 -11.66 17.16
CA SER A 309 7.94 -10.28 16.86
C SER A 309 7.95 -9.40 18.11
N ILE A 310 7.45 -9.89 19.26
CA ILE A 310 7.51 -9.15 20.53
C ILE A 310 8.97 -8.85 20.90
N LYS A 311 9.85 -9.86 20.82
CA LYS A 311 11.27 -9.68 21.13
C LYS A 311 11.90 -8.62 20.23
N LEU A 312 11.63 -8.63 18.92
CA LEU A 312 12.21 -7.63 18.02
C LEU A 312 11.61 -6.25 18.19
N ILE A 313 10.30 -6.14 18.44
CA ILE A 313 9.68 -4.85 18.80
C ILE A 313 10.37 -4.26 20.03
N SER A 314 10.68 -5.07 21.06
CA SER A 314 11.44 -4.56 22.22
C SER A 314 12.86 -4.10 21.87
N LEU A 315 13.51 -4.73 20.88
CA LEU A 315 14.84 -4.33 20.41
C LEU A 315 14.83 -3.12 19.45
N THR A 316 13.68 -2.80 18.84
CA THR A 316 13.52 -1.54 18.09
C THR A 316 13.44 -0.32 19.02
N ASP A 317 13.14 -0.56 20.30
CA ASP A 317 12.94 0.47 21.33
C ASP A 317 11.97 1.58 20.88
N SER A 318 10.93 1.16 20.13
CA SER A 318 9.93 2.02 19.51
C SER A 318 8.59 1.92 20.24
N ARG A 319 8.15 3.05 20.81
CA ARG A 319 6.81 3.20 21.43
C ARG A 319 5.68 2.77 20.49
N LEU A 320 5.83 3.12 19.21
CA LEU A 320 4.88 2.81 18.14
C LEU A 320 4.62 1.32 17.99
N GLY A 321 5.69 0.51 18.06
CA GLY A 321 5.58 -0.94 17.91
C GLY A 321 4.81 -1.58 19.04
N MET A 322 5.02 -1.11 20.27
CA MET A 322 4.28 -1.57 21.44
C MET A 322 2.81 -1.19 21.35
N VAL A 323 2.50 0.04 20.94
CA VAL A 323 1.10 0.48 20.71
C VAL A 323 0.43 -0.39 19.65
N GLY A 324 1.07 -0.60 18.51
CA GLY A 324 0.55 -1.47 17.44
C GLY A 324 0.33 -2.92 17.89
N LEU A 325 1.24 -3.47 18.71
CA LEU A 325 1.10 -4.79 19.31
C LEU A 325 -0.13 -4.86 20.23
N PHE A 326 -0.26 -3.93 21.18
CA PHE A 326 -1.39 -3.92 22.11
C PHE A 326 -2.72 -3.72 21.41
N LEU A 327 -2.81 -2.80 20.43
CA LEU A 327 -4.02 -2.61 19.64
C LEU A 327 -4.39 -3.86 18.84
N SER A 328 -3.40 -4.51 18.21
CA SER A 328 -3.62 -5.78 17.50
C SER A 328 -4.18 -6.84 18.44
N MET A 329 -3.60 -7.00 19.63
CA MET A 329 -4.07 -7.96 20.63
C MET A 329 -5.46 -7.63 21.14
N LEU A 330 -5.73 -6.38 21.51
CA LEU A 330 -7.01 -5.95 22.06
C LEU A 330 -8.15 -6.10 21.03
N PHE A 331 -7.97 -5.57 19.82
CA PHE A 331 -9.00 -5.66 18.78
C PHE A 331 -9.22 -7.10 18.33
N TYR A 332 -8.15 -7.90 18.21
CA TYR A 332 -8.31 -9.30 17.83
C TYR A 332 -8.95 -10.14 18.94
N LEU A 333 -8.61 -9.88 20.21
CA LEU A 333 -9.22 -10.55 21.36
C LEU A 333 -10.71 -10.25 21.46
N LEU A 334 -11.12 -8.99 21.26
CA LEU A 334 -12.53 -8.60 21.22
C LEU A 334 -13.28 -9.37 20.11
N PHE A 335 -12.71 -9.38 18.91
CA PHE A 335 -13.30 -10.09 17.78
C PHE A 335 -13.42 -11.60 18.05
N TRP A 336 -12.34 -12.21 18.53
CA TRP A 336 -12.30 -13.63 18.86
C TRP A 336 -13.31 -13.97 19.95
N GLY A 337 -13.41 -13.16 21.00
CA GLY A 337 -14.39 -13.33 22.08
C GLY A 337 -15.82 -13.25 21.56
N ALA A 338 -16.11 -12.25 20.72
CA ALA A 338 -17.43 -12.09 20.11
C ALA A 338 -17.79 -13.28 19.20
N ARG A 339 -16.84 -13.77 18.41
CA ARG A 339 -17.02 -14.96 17.57
C ARG A 339 -17.25 -16.21 18.42
N HIS A 340 -16.43 -16.41 19.44
CA HIS A 340 -16.50 -17.56 20.31
C HIS A 340 -17.84 -17.63 21.05
N ARG A 341 -18.35 -16.49 21.53
CA ARG A 341 -19.68 -16.38 22.14
C ARG A 341 -20.80 -16.81 21.19
N ARG A 342 -20.72 -16.43 19.90
CA ARG A 342 -21.74 -16.84 18.92
C ARG A 342 -21.68 -18.33 18.57
N LEU A 343 -20.47 -18.87 18.40
CA LEU A 343 -20.29 -20.28 18.04
C LEU A 343 -20.54 -21.23 19.21
N HIS A 344 -20.25 -20.80 20.45
CA HIS A 344 -20.37 -21.61 21.66
C HIS A 344 -21.19 -20.84 22.73
N PRO A 345 -22.52 -20.71 22.56
CA PRO A 345 -23.36 -19.93 23.47
C PRO A 345 -23.35 -20.45 24.92
N ASN A 346 -23.09 -21.75 25.09
CA ASN A 346 -23.02 -22.41 26.40
C ASN A 346 -21.65 -22.21 27.09
N SER A 347 -20.63 -21.73 26.38
CA SER A 347 -19.31 -21.46 26.96
C SER A 347 -19.29 -20.07 27.59
N PRO A 348 -18.96 -19.95 28.89
CA PRO A 348 -18.88 -18.64 29.54
C PRO A 348 -17.70 -17.81 29.02
N VAL A 349 -16.69 -18.44 28.39
CA VAL A 349 -15.44 -17.79 27.98
C VAL A 349 -15.68 -16.61 27.02
N GLY A 350 -16.51 -16.82 26.00
CA GLY A 350 -16.80 -15.76 25.01
C GLY A 350 -17.52 -14.57 25.65
N THR A 351 -18.48 -14.84 26.52
CA THR A 351 -19.22 -13.80 27.26
C THR A 351 -18.33 -13.06 28.23
N MET A 352 -17.46 -13.76 28.96
CA MET A 352 -16.47 -13.15 29.87
C MET A 352 -15.52 -12.22 29.13
N VAL A 353 -15.00 -12.63 27.98
CA VAL A 353 -14.10 -11.78 27.18
C VAL A 353 -14.80 -10.54 26.64
N VAL A 354 -16.01 -10.69 26.08
CA VAL A 354 -16.75 -9.55 25.48
C VAL A 354 -17.22 -8.56 26.55
N LEU A 355 -17.79 -9.03 27.66
CA LEU A 355 -18.27 -8.17 28.74
C LEU A 355 -17.12 -7.60 29.58
N GLY A 356 -16.02 -8.34 29.73
CA GLY A 356 -14.81 -7.88 30.38
C GLY A 356 -13.99 -6.91 29.53
N TYR A 357 -14.18 -6.89 28.21
CA TYR A 357 -13.37 -6.06 27.30
C TYR A 357 -13.41 -4.56 27.64
N PRO A 358 -14.58 -3.90 27.88
CA PRO A 358 -14.59 -2.51 28.30
C PRO A 358 -13.78 -2.27 29.58
N ALA A 359 -13.85 -3.16 30.56
CA ALA A 359 -13.09 -3.04 31.80
C ALA A 359 -11.58 -3.21 31.55
N VAL A 360 -11.17 -4.17 30.72
CA VAL A 360 -9.75 -4.35 30.32
C VAL A 360 -9.26 -3.13 29.55
N PHE A 361 -10.05 -2.62 28.60
CA PHE A 361 -9.69 -1.46 27.79
C PHE A 361 -9.60 -0.17 28.62
N ILE A 362 -10.63 0.11 29.43
CA ILE A 362 -10.69 1.26 30.35
C ILE A 362 -9.63 1.13 31.44
N GLY A 363 -9.30 -0.08 31.91
CA GLY A 363 -8.22 -0.29 32.87
C GLY A 363 -6.83 -0.16 32.25
N PHE A 364 -6.68 -0.58 30.99
CA PHE A 364 -5.42 -0.52 30.25
C PHE A 364 -4.98 0.93 30.03
N ILE A 365 -5.89 1.84 29.67
CA ILE A 365 -5.56 3.25 29.40
C ILE A 365 -4.88 3.92 30.63
N PRO A 366 -5.49 3.99 31.84
CA PRO A 366 -4.83 4.45 33.06
C PRO A 366 -3.59 3.65 33.42
N ALA A 367 -3.61 2.33 33.24
CA ALA A 367 -2.43 1.49 33.51
C ALA A 367 -1.22 1.94 32.68
N THR A 368 -1.43 2.44 31.45
CA THR A 368 -0.34 3.04 30.67
C THR A 368 0.26 4.28 31.33
N PHE A 369 -0.49 5.07 32.10
CA PHE A 369 0.01 6.26 32.79
C PHE A 369 0.60 5.96 34.17
N TYR A 370 0.03 5.02 34.92
CA TYR A 370 0.40 4.80 36.33
C TYR A 370 1.41 3.66 36.53
N ILE A 371 1.38 2.61 35.72
CA ILE A 371 2.30 1.47 35.89
C ILE A 371 3.63 1.81 35.24
N GLY A 372 4.66 2.08 36.05
CA GLY A 372 5.97 2.57 35.57
C GLY A 372 6.57 1.81 34.39
N ARG A 373 6.45 0.47 34.36
CA ARG A 373 6.92 -0.34 33.21
C ARG A 373 6.08 -0.13 31.94
N LEU A 374 4.74 -0.12 32.05
CA LEU A 374 3.86 0.16 30.91
C LEU A 374 3.99 1.61 30.44
N ARG A 375 4.14 2.54 31.38
CA ARG A 375 4.43 3.94 31.11
C ARG A 375 5.72 4.09 30.32
N HIS A 376 6.80 3.43 30.76
CA HIS A 376 8.06 3.45 30.04
C HIS A 376 7.94 2.83 28.64
N LEU A 377 7.19 1.73 28.48
CA LEU A 377 7.02 1.06 27.18
C LEU A 377 6.16 1.86 26.19
N ILE A 378 5.13 2.56 26.66
CA ILE A 378 4.13 3.24 25.82
C ILE A 378 4.43 4.73 25.69
N TRP A 379 4.70 5.41 26.80
CA TRP A 379 4.93 6.86 26.86
C TRP A 379 6.42 7.23 26.84
N GLY A 380 7.30 6.33 27.29
CA GLY A 380 8.75 6.55 27.36
C GLY A 380 9.23 7.08 28.72
N SER A 381 10.54 7.27 28.86
CA SER A 381 11.19 7.95 29.99
C SER A 381 11.52 9.42 29.65
N GLY A 382 12.16 10.16 30.58
CA GLY A 382 12.55 11.56 30.34
C GLY A 382 13.45 11.77 29.10
N ALA A 383 14.17 10.74 28.66
CA ALA A 383 14.96 10.79 27.42
C ALA A 383 14.10 10.89 26.14
N GLU A 384 12.83 10.46 26.19
CA GLU A 384 11.88 10.51 25.08
C GLU A 384 11.07 11.82 25.03
N GLN A 385 11.27 12.69 26.02
CA GLN A 385 10.56 13.95 26.15
C GLN A 385 10.95 14.92 25.04
N ALA A 386 12.23 14.99 24.67
CA ALA A 386 12.72 15.82 23.56
C ALA A 386 12.01 15.51 22.22
N SER A 387 11.76 14.24 21.92
CA SER A 387 10.99 13.84 20.71
C SER A 387 9.51 14.25 20.80
N THR A 388 8.95 14.24 22.02
CA THR A 388 7.56 14.67 22.24
C THR A 388 7.44 16.19 22.09
N ASP A 389 8.39 16.93 22.65
CA ASP A 389 8.45 18.40 22.55
C ASP A 389 8.64 18.85 21.10
N THR A 390 9.53 18.18 20.36
CA THR A 390 9.72 18.43 18.91
C THR A 390 8.42 18.23 18.12
N ARG A 391 7.60 17.24 18.47
CA ARG A 391 6.30 17.02 17.82
C ARG A 391 5.28 18.09 18.16
N VAL A 392 5.25 18.55 19.41
CA VAL A 392 4.38 19.66 19.83
C VAL A 392 4.78 20.93 19.08
N GLU A 393 6.07 21.19 18.96
CA GLU A 393 6.61 22.31 18.18
C GLU A 393 6.25 22.19 16.68
N GLN A 394 6.42 21.01 16.08
CA GLN A 394 6.00 20.75 14.70
C GLN A 394 4.52 21.08 14.48
N ILE A 395 3.64 20.68 15.41
CA ILE A 395 2.21 20.99 15.34
C ILE A 395 1.98 22.50 15.49
N HIS A 396 2.64 23.14 16.44
CA HIS A 396 2.51 24.57 16.70
C HIS A 396 2.95 25.43 15.51
N VAL A 397 4.04 25.06 14.84
CA VAL A 397 4.56 25.75 13.65
C VAL A 397 3.78 25.36 12.39
N GLY A 398 3.39 24.09 12.28
CA GLY A 398 2.76 23.56 11.07
C GLY A 398 1.29 23.89 10.93
N LEU A 399 0.53 23.93 12.02
CA LEU A 399 -0.90 24.18 11.96
C LEU A 399 -1.24 25.57 11.36
N PRO A 400 -0.56 26.68 11.73
CA PRO A 400 -0.74 27.96 11.06
C PRO A 400 -0.47 27.89 9.55
N LYS A 401 0.60 27.20 9.12
CA LYS A 401 0.97 27.05 7.70
C LYS A 401 -0.04 26.24 6.90
N VAL A 402 -0.76 25.30 7.53
CA VAL A 402 -1.89 24.59 6.90
C VAL A 402 -3.04 25.58 6.64
N PHE A 403 -3.33 26.47 7.58
CA PHE A 403 -4.41 27.46 7.43
C PHE A 403 -4.05 28.61 6.48
N GLU A 404 -2.77 28.97 6.37
CA GLU A 404 -2.28 29.94 5.38
C GLU A 404 -2.49 29.46 3.93
N ARG A 405 -2.33 28.15 3.68
CA ARG A 405 -2.56 27.53 2.37
C ARG A 405 -3.42 26.28 2.50
N PRO A 406 -4.75 26.42 2.59
CA PRO A 406 -5.66 25.29 2.87
C PRO A 406 -5.72 24.25 1.74
N TRP A 407 -5.17 24.56 0.56
CA TRP A 407 -5.02 23.64 -0.58
C TRP A 407 -3.70 22.86 -0.60
N GLY A 408 -2.76 23.14 0.31
CA GLY A 408 -1.49 22.45 0.45
C GLY A 408 -0.29 23.13 -0.23
N TRP A 409 0.91 22.71 0.18
CA TRP A 409 2.21 23.22 -0.27
C TRP A 409 2.87 22.37 -1.36
N GLY A 410 2.26 21.26 -1.73
CA GLY A 410 2.77 20.31 -2.69
C GLY A 410 3.26 19.02 -2.04
N ILE A 411 3.01 17.89 -2.71
CA ILE A 411 3.44 16.57 -2.27
C ILE A 411 4.97 16.51 -2.05
N GLY A 412 5.39 15.97 -0.91
CA GLY A 412 6.79 15.86 -0.52
C GLY A 412 7.47 17.16 -0.08
N ARG A 413 6.73 18.25 0.15
CA ARG A 413 7.27 19.53 0.63
C ARG A 413 7.02 19.80 2.12
N GLY A 414 6.47 18.83 2.85
CA GLY A 414 6.14 19.03 4.27
C GLY A 414 7.35 19.47 5.10
N GLY A 415 8.48 18.75 5.03
CA GLY A 415 9.69 19.06 5.80
C GLY A 415 10.26 20.44 5.47
N ASP A 416 10.41 20.74 4.18
CA ASP A 416 10.88 22.04 3.70
C ASP A 416 9.97 23.19 4.15
N THR A 417 8.65 22.95 4.16
CA THR A 417 7.68 23.96 4.60
C THR A 417 7.84 24.27 6.08
N LEU A 418 8.25 23.32 6.91
CA LEU A 418 8.52 23.53 8.34
C LEU A 418 9.93 24.02 8.63
N ASN A 419 10.84 24.05 7.64
CA ASN A 419 12.28 24.21 7.85
C ASN A 419 12.84 23.20 8.86
N MET A 420 12.36 21.95 8.79
CA MET A 420 12.77 20.86 9.66
C MET A 420 13.13 19.64 8.80
N ASP A 421 14.20 18.95 9.17
CA ASP A 421 14.71 17.79 8.42
C ASP A 421 13.70 16.64 8.33
N SER A 422 12.80 16.52 9.31
CA SER A 422 11.79 15.47 9.33
C SER A 422 10.53 15.91 10.06
N ILE A 423 9.37 15.46 9.55
CA ILE A 423 8.10 15.53 10.26
C ILE A 423 7.85 14.17 10.90
N ASP A 424 7.45 14.11 12.16
CA ASP A 424 7.11 12.84 12.80
C ASP A 424 5.65 12.47 12.59
N ASN A 425 4.75 13.45 12.53
CA ASN A 425 3.30 13.22 12.44
C ASN A 425 2.80 13.19 10.99
N TYR A 426 2.31 12.03 10.52
CA TYR A 426 1.80 11.91 9.16
C TYR A 426 0.55 12.74 8.90
N TYR A 427 -0.30 12.95 9.91
CA TYR A 427 -1.50 13.77 9.78
C TYR A 427 -1.11 15.20 9.42
N LEU A 428 -0.06 15.71 10.06
CA LEU A 428 0.51 17.02 9.74
C LEU A 428 1.15 17.02 8.34
N SER A 429 1.90 15.98 7.98
CA SER A 429 2.47 15.85 6.63
C SER A 429 1.38 15.90 5.54
N VAL A 430 0.29 15.14 5.70
CA VAL A 430 -0.81 15.13 4.74
C VAL A 430 -1.51 16.50 4.69
N ALA A 431 -1.76 17.12 5.84
CA ALA A 431 -2.39 18.44 5.91
C ALA A 431 -1.52 19.54 5.26
N LEU A 432 -0.20 19.50 5.45
CA LEU A 432 0.73 20.45 4.82
C LEU A 432 0.85 20.21 3.31
N GLU A 433 0.96 18.95 2.89
CA GLU A 433 1.24 18.61 1.49
C GLU A 433 0.01 18.71 0.57
N TYR A 434 -1.16 18.31 1.08
CA TYR A 434 -2.41 18.21 0.29
C TYR A 434 -3.53 19.13 0.81
N GLY A 435 -3.28 19.90 1.87
CA GLY A 435 -4.26 20.80 2.46
C GLY A 435 -5.32 20.10 3.31
N VAL A 436 -6.25 20.88 3.83
CA VAL A 436 -7.34 20.41 4.71
C VAL A 436 -8.29 19.47 3.95
N VAL A 437 -8.57 19.77 2.68
CA VAL A 437 -9.45 18.95 1.84
C VAL A 437 -8.79 17.59 1.55
N GLY A 438 -7.52 17.58 1.15
CA GLY A 438 -6.77 16.35 0.94
C GLY A 438 -6.68 15.50 2.20
N PHE A 439 -6.44 16.14 3.35
CA PHE A 439 -6.44 15.49 4.67
C PHE A 439 -7.77 14.79 4.98
N VAL A 440 -8.90 15.50 4.89
CA VAL A 440 -10.22 14.92 5.19
C VAL A 440 -10.52 13.75 4.25
N ILE A 441 -10.29 13.91 2.95
CA ILE A 441 -10.55 12.86 1.94
C ILE A 441 -9.70 11.63 2.24
N TYR A 442 -8.39 11.81 2.50
CA TYR A 442 -7.46 10.71 2.74
C TYR A 442 -7.89 9.85 3.95
N PHE A 443 -8.13 10.47 5.10
CA PHE A 443 -8.48 9.69 6.30
C PHE A 443 -9.93 9.18 6.28
N THR A 444 -10.85 9.89 5.63
CA THR A 444 -12.23 9.41 5.45
C THR A 444 -12.27 8.15 4.58
N MET A 445 -11.41 8.05 3.55
CA MET A 445 -11.29 6.86 2.73
C MET A 445 -10.96 5.61 3.58
N PHE A 446 -9.95 5.70 4.44
CA PHE A 446 -9.60 4.60 5.35
C PHE A 446 -10.71 4.32 6.37
N GLY A 447 -11.31 5.37 6.94
CA GLY A 447 -12.41 5.23 7.89
C GLY A 447 -13.63 4.50 7.30
N ILE A 448 -14.02 4.83 6.07
CA ILE A 448 -15.12 4.17 5.36
C ILE A 448 -14.79 2.71 5.06
N ALA A 449 -13.56 2.41 4.64
CA ALA A 449 -13.12 1.03 4.39
C ALA A 449 -13.15 0.20 5.67
N VAL A 450 -12.60 0.72 6.77
CA VAL A 450 -12.62 0.07 8.09
C VAL A 450 -14.05 -0.15 8.56
N PHE A 451 -14.93 0.84 8.45
CA PHE A 451 -16.34 0.71 8.85
C PHE A 451 -17.06 -0.39 8.05
N ASN A 452 -16.86 -0.44 6.73
CA ASN A 452 -17.46 -1.46 5.88
C ASN A 452 -16.89 -2.86 6.12
N GLY A 453 -15.58 -2.94 6.39
CA GLY A 453 -14.89 -4.16 6.81
C GLY A 453 -15.42 -4.67 8.14
N LEU A 454 -15.55 -3.80 9.14
CA LEU A 454 -16.04 -4.15 10.48
C LEU A 454 -17.49 -4.64 10.44
N LYS A 455 -18.37 -3.94 9.70
CA LYS A 455 -19.79 -4.32 9.54
C LYS A 455 -19.92 -5.77 9.05
N ARG A 456 -19.09 -6.18 8.10
CA ARG A 456 -19.07 -7.54 7.54
C ARG A 456 -18.27 -8.51 8.39
N ALA A 457 -17.18 -8.08 9.02
CA ALA A 457 -16.42 -8.92 9.93
C ALA A 457 -17.29 -9.43 11.11
N ILE A 458 -18.20 -8.60 11.62
CA ILE A 458 -19.12 -8.95 12.72
C ILE A 458 -20.08 -10.09 12.36
N THR A 459 -20.30 -10.42 11.08
CA THR A 459 -21.08 -11.62 10.70
C THR A 459 -20.29 -12.91 10.87
N PHE A 460 -19.00 -12.81 11.19
CA PHE A 460 -18.05 -13.90 11.38
C PHE A 460 -17.89 -14.77 10.12
N PRO A 461 -17.40 -14.19 9.01
CA PRO A 461 -17.17 -14.93 7.78
C PRO A 461 -16.24 -16.12 8.02
N GLU A 462 -16.53 -17.22 7.32
CA GLU A 462 -15.74 -18.45 7.39
C GLU A 462 -14.69 -18.54 6.28
N GLY A 463 -13.84 -19.57 6.36
CA GLY A 463 -12.82 -19.85 5.36
C GLY A 463 -11.84 -18.69 5.15
N GLU A 464 -11.59 -18.35 3.89
CA GLU A 464 -10.65 -17.29 3.52
C GLU A 464 -11.15 -15.90 3.90
N LEU A 465 -12.47 -15.64 3.84
CA LEU A 465 -13.04 -14.33 4.16
C LEU A 465 -12.90 -13.96 5.65
N ALA A 466 -12.60 -14.94 6.51
CA ALA A 466 -12.21 -14.68 7.89
C ALA A 466 -10.97 -13.77 8.01
N LEU A 467 -10.13 -13.69 6.97
CA LEU A 467 -8.99 -12.76 6.88
C LEU A 467 -9.39 -11.29 6.70
N MET A 468 -10.66 -10.98 6.47
CA MET A 468 -11.20 -9.62 6.53
C MET A 468 -10.97 -8.96 7.90
N VAL A 469 -10.94 -9.78 8.96
CA VAL A 469 -10.75 -9.34 10.34
C VAL A 469 -9.34 -8.78 10.56
N PRO A 470 -8.25 -9.55 10.34
CA PRO A 470 -6.90 -9.01 10.48
C PRO A 470 -6.62 -7.87 9.51
N LEU A 471 -7.20 -7.86 8.30
CA LEU A 471 -7.12 -6.72 7.38
C LEU A 471 -7.71 -5.44 7.99
N THR A 472 -8.91 -5.53 8.57
CA THR A 472 -9.59 -4.38 9.18
C THR A 472 -8.79 -3.85 10.37
N ILE A 473 -8.28 -4.75 11.22
CA ILE A 473 -7.44 -4.39 12.37
C ILE A 473 -6.12 -3.76 11.92
N ALA A 474 -5.48 -4.27 10.87
CA ALA A 474 -4.25 -3.69 10.32
C ALA A 474 -4.47 -2.26 9.80
N LEU A 475 -5.59 -1.99 9.13
CA LEU A 475 -5.94 -0.63 8.67
C LEU A 475 -6.31 0.31 9.83
N MET A 476 -6.94 -0.20 10.89
CA MET A 476 -7.14 0.57 12.13
C MET A 476 -5.79 0.93 12.78
N ASN A 477 -4.87 -0.03 12.85
CA ASN A 477 -3.51 0.21 13.34
C ASN A 477 -2.80 1.26 12.49
N PHE A 478 -2.92 1.22 11.16
CA PHE A 478 -2.36 2.25 10.28
C PHE A 478 -2.83 3.65 10.67
N MET A 479 -4.13 3.87 10.86
CA MET A 479 -4.64 5.19 11.26
C MET A 479 -4.04 5.66 12.59
N VAL A 480 -3.97 4.78 13.60
CA VAL A 480 -3.42 5.15 14.92
C VAL A 480 -1.91 5.40 14.86
N VAL A 481 -1.17 4.52 14.18
CA VAL A 481 0.30 4.60 14.04
C VAL A 481 0.72 5.90 13.35
N LYS A 482 -0.03 6.33 12.32
CA LYS A 482 0.24 7.56 11.57
C LYS A 482 0.11 8.85 12.37
N LEU A 483 -0.49 8.84 13.55
CA LEU A 483 -0.48 10.00 14.47
C LEU A 483 0.93 10.36 14.94
N THR A 484 1.83 9.39 14.98
CA THR A 484 3.19 9.57 15.56
C THR A 484 4.32 9.23 14.60
N PHE A 485 4.01 8.79 13.38
CA PHE A 485 5.01 8.37 12.40
C PHE A 485 4.62 8.69 10.95
N SER A 486 5.47 9.45 10.24
CA SER A 486 5.19 10.00 8.91
C SER A 486 5.76 9.22 7.74
N GLN A 487 6.73 8.32 7.96
CA GLN A 487 7.45 7.70 6.85
C GLN A 487 6.52 6.84 5.98
N GLN A 488 6.88 6.72 4.70
CA GLN A 488 5.99 6.18 3.68
C GLN A 488 6.34 4.75 3.22
N ASP A 489 7.36 4.14 3.81
CA ASP A 489 7.95 2.84 3.39
C ASP A 489 6.92 1.71 3.29
N THR A 490 5.90 1.71 4.16
CA THR A 490 4.87 0.65 4.22
C THR A 490 3.59 0.98 3.45
N HIS A 491 3.48 2.16 2.82
CA HIS A 491 2.21 2.60 2.23
C HIS A 491 1.74 1.69 1.10
N ALA A 492 2.65 1.17 0.28
CA ALA A 492 2.26 0.23 -0.77
C ALA A 492 1.55 -1.02 -0.23
N LEU A 493 2.02 -1.54 0.91
CA LEU A 493 1.35 -2.65 1.61
C LEU A 493 -0.03 -2.23 2.11
N VAL A 494 -0.15 -1.03 2.70
CA VAL A 494 -1.42 -0.51 3.23
C VAL A 494 -2.46 -0.28 2.11
N PHE A 495 -2.06 0.27 0.97
CA PHE A 495 -2.94 0.43 -0.19
C PHE A 495 -3.34 -0.91 -0.82
N ALA A 496 -2.45 -1.91 -0.80
CA ALA A 496 -2.80 -3.28 -1.16
C ALA A 496 -3.82 -3.89 -0.19
N MET A 497 -3.65 -3.69 1.13
CA MET A 497 -4.61 -4.12 2.16
C MET A 497 -5.97 -3.42 2.01
N LEU A 498 -5.97 -2.12 1.68
CA LEU A 498 -7.18 -1.35 1.40
C LEU A 498 -7.94 -1.93 0.21
N GLY A 499 -7.24 -2.21 -0.89
CA GLY A 499 -7.84 -2.85 -2.08
C GLY A 499 -8.32 -4.29 -1.80
N ALA A 500 -7.53 -5.05 -1.02
CA ALA A 500 -7.92 -6.38 -0.57
C ALA A 500 -9.21 -6.36 0.25
N LEU A 501 -9.36 -5.39 1.17
CA LEU A 501 -10.55 -5.27 2.00
C LEU A 501 -11.81 -4.95 1.17
N VAL A 502 -11.70 -4.07 0.17
CA VAL A 502 -12.80 -3.78 -0.77
C VAL A 502 -13.20 -5.05 -1.54
N ALA A 503 -12.22 -5.81 -2.05
CA ALA A 503 -12.49 -7.08 -2.72
C ALA A 503 -13.14 -8.12 -1.80
N CYS A 504 -12.71 -8.19 -0.53
CA CYS A 504 -13.33 -9.06 0.47
C CYS A 504 -14.79 -8.67 0.75
N CYS A 505 -15.09 -7.37 0.80
CA CYS A 505 -16.47 -6.89 0.97
C CYS A 505 -17.35 -7.33 -0.19
N TRP A 506 -16.89 -7.17 -1.43
CA TRP A 506 -17.62 -7.66 -2.62
C TRP A 506 -17.85 -9.17 -2.59
N ARG A 507 -16.81 -9.95 -2.27
CA ARG A 507 -16.91 -11.42 -2.19
C ARG A 507 -17.92 -11.85 -1.13
N PHE A 508 -17.86 -11.23 0.05
CA PHE A 508 -18.79 -11.49 1.14
C PHE A 508 -20.24 -11.21 0.72
N ASP A 509 -20.49 -10.08 0.06
CA ASP A 509 -21.82 -9.70 -0.40
C ASP A 509 -22.36 -10.70 -1.45
N ARG A 510 -21.50 -11.19 -2.36
CA ARG A 510 -21.87 -12.21 -3.34
C ARG A 510 -22.15 -13.58 -2.73
N GLU A 511 -21.32 -14.05 -1.80
CA GLU A 511 -21.52 -15.33 -1.11
C GLU A 511 -22.82 -15.30 -0.27
N THR A 512 -23.11 -14.17 0.38
CA THR A 512 -24.34 -13.96 1.14
C THR A 512 -25.58 -13.94 0.22
N ALA A 513 -25.52 -13.23 -0.91
CA ALA A 513 -26.62 -13.19 -1.88
C ALA A 513 -26.89 -14.56 -2.52
N ALA A 514 -25.84 -15.32 -2.84
CA ALA A 514 -25.97 -16.69 -3.34
C ALA A 514 -26.64 -17.63 -2.33
N SER A 515 -26.39 -17.43 -1.04
CA SER A 515 -26.99 -18.24 0.03
C SER A 515 -28.45 -17.88 0.31
N ALA A 516 -28.90 -16.69 -0.08
CA ALA A 516 -30.27 -16.21 0.12
C ALA A 516 -31.26 -16.67 -0.97
N HIS A 517 -30.75 -17.15 -2.11
CA HIS A 517 -31.55 -17.65 -3.24
C HIS A 517 -31.19 -19.13 -3.56
N PRO A 518 -31.53 -20.08 -2.67
CA PRO A 518 -31.23 -21.50 -2.85
C PRO A 518 -32.01 -22.16 -4.00
#